data_AF-A0A455T0C8-F1
#
_entry.id   AF-A0A455T0C8-F1
#
_cell.length_a   1.000
_cell.length_b   1.000
_cell.length_c   1.000
_cell.angle_alpha   90.00
_cell.angle_beta   90.00
_cell.angle_gamma   90.00
#
_symmetry.space_group_name_H-M   'P 1'
#
loop_
_entity.id
_entity.type
_entity.pdbx_description
1 polymer ?
#
loop_
_entity_poly.entity_id
_entity_poly.type
_entity_poly.pdbx_seq_one_letter_code
_entity_poly.pdbx_strand_id
1 'polypeptide(L)'
;MKAVKVLFICHLAALLFGLAGMLIALPHPELWSFSPLLVSVFSFGINYAGSLHILFGAATVLLFGLRIVGVRRTLIFFAASTLISLSIELIGTSTGFPFGPYSYNTFLGFKILGHVPYSIPLSWFYMGFSAYLLAHLLLRRRAEEAEPRKGPGLWAVLLGAYLLTVWDLTLDPAMASERLPLHFWQWGVQGAYFGMPVQNLVGWSVTGLLYMGVSRLLWRSDLAEQRLSGAAWLPFGIYTANTLFAIALDLSVGLWLPPLLGLFLGILPAALVLRRSGGDERGASGSGPAARDEELAPSLAQTQAPQGSRGLVQRSLHSIARLVMRGGAAFLLWRRGLRIAVEGSEHLPPRGPVIVAARHYHHLYDGCLLLRSVPRPVHILVALDWVRTSWQRFLMERLCALAGWPVMLRPERLRPGTESAAVSAYRASEVTPYLRRAWRQAVDVLRGGGLLVVFPEGYPAVDPLPSPRQPTEALLPFRPGFARLVELAERASGASIPVLPAGIVWSATHPPRLTLRLGAPLFRRLYADTAQFIAAVEGCVRLLSGLDYDQALARLPDKEVLQS
;
A
#
# COMPACT_ATOMS: atom_id res chain seq x y z
N MET A 1 22.98 18.67 8.98
CA MET A 1 21.74 18.00 8.52
C MET A 1 20.75 18.90 7.79
N LYS A 2 20.61 20.21 8.11
CA LYS A 2 19.68 21.12 7.39
C LYS A 2 19.87 21.10 5.85
N ALA A 3 21.10 21.30 5.37
CA ALA A 3 21.40 21.26 3.93
C ALA A 3 21.03 19.93 3.23
N VAL A 4 21.22 18.78 3.91
CA VAL A 4 20.83 17.47 3.36
C VAL A 4 19.30 17.41 3.16
N LYS A 5 18.52 17.93 4.12
CA LYS A 5 17.06 17.98 3.99
C LYS A 5 16.61 18.87 2.84
N VAL A 6 17.26 20.03 2.65
CA VAL A 6 16.95 20.94 1.54
C VAL A 6 17.21 20.25 0.20
N LEU A 7 18.39 19.65 0.01
CA LEU A 7 18.69 18.91 -1.23
C LEU A 7 17.73 17.74 -1.46
N PHE A 8 17.34 17.03 -0.39
CA PHE A 8 16.35 15.96 -0.49
C PHE A 8 14.98 16.49 -0.92
N ILE A 9 14.54 17.64 -0.40
CA ILE A 9 13.30 18.30 -0.85
C ILE A 9 13.42 18.71 -2.32
N CYS A 10 14.56 19.26 -2.76
CA CYS A 10 14.79 19.58 -4.17
C CYS A 10 14.73 18.33 -5.06
N HIS A 11 15.28 17.20 -4.61
CA HIS A 11 15.17 15.91 -5.31
C HIS A 11 13.72 15.46 -5.45
N LEU A 12 12.94 15.50 -4.37
CA LEU A 12 11.50 15.15 -4.39
C LEU A 12 10.71 16.09 -5.31
N ALA A 13 10.97 17.39 -5.24
CA ALA A 13 10.34 18.38 -6.10
C ALA A 13 10.66 18.14 -7.58
N ALA A 14 11.92 17.81 -7.91
CA ALA A 14 12.34 17.49 -9.27
C ALA A 14 11.70 16.20 -9.79
N LEU A 15 11.57 15.16 -8.96
CA LEU A 15 10.83 13.94 -9.31
C LEU A 15 9.36 14.23 -9.61
N LEU A 16 8.68 14.97 -8.73
CA LEU A 16 7.27 15.34 -8.90
C LEU A 16 7.07 16.22 -10.13
N PHE A 17 7.97 17.17 -10.36
CA PHE A 17 7.94 18.06 -11.52
C PHE A 17 8.13 17.28 -12.82
N GLY A 18 9.11 16.36 -12.88
CA GLY A 18 9.32 15.48 -14.03
C GLY A 18 8.13 14.57 -14.28
N LEU A 19 7.54 13.99 -13.23
CA LEU A 19 6.37 13.12 -13.32
C LEU A 19 5.14 13.89 -13.83
N ALA A 20 4.87 15.08 -13.29
CA ALA A 20 3.79 15.95 -13.77
C ALA A 20 4.03 16.40 -15.22
N GLY A 21 5.29 16.69 -15.57
CA GLY A 21 5.69 16.99 -16.95
C GLY A 21 5.33 15.87 -17.91
N MET A 22 5.72 14.62 -17.60
CA MET A 22 5.48 13.48 -18.47
C MET A 22 4.04 12.98 -18.49
N LEU A 23 3.34 12.99 -17.35
CA LEU A 23 2.02 12.36 -17.22
C LEU A 23 0.84 13.32 -17.37
N ILE A 24 1.08 14.63 -17.20
CA ILE A 24 0.02 15.64 -17.27
C ILE A 24 0.32 16.66 -18.37
N ALA A 25 1.47 17.34 -18.30
CA ALA A 25 1.74 18.43 -19.23
C ALA A 25 1.95 17.94 -20.66
N LEU A 26 2.74 16.89 -20.86
CA LEU A 26 3.06 16.37 -22.20
C LEU A 26 1.83 15.83 -22.95
N PRO A 27 0.91 15.05 -22.35
CA PRO A 27 -0.31 14.61 -23.02
C PRO A 27 -1.37 15.70 -23.22
N HIS A 28 -1.29 16.81 -22.47
CA HIS A 28 -2.31 17.87 -22.43
C HIS A 28 -1.73 19.26 -22.76
N PRO A 29 -1.33 19.52 -24.02
CA PRO A 29 -0.77 20.79 -24.45
C PRO A 29 -1.73 21.98 -24.25
N GLU A 30 -3.04 21.74 -24.20
CA GLU A 30 -4.07 22.73 -23.90
C GLU A 30 -3.89 23.41 -22.53
N LEU A 31 -3.18 22.77 -21.59
CA LEU A 31 -2.96 23.28 -20.24
C LEU A 31 -1.83 24.32 -20.13
N TRP A 32 -0.97 24.44 -21.15
CA TRP A 32 0.22 25.30 -21.05
C TRP A 32 0.57 26.05 -22.34
N SER A 33 0.12 25.60 -23.52
CA SER A 33 0.48 26.20 -24.81
C SER A 33 0.00 27.65 -24.99
N PHE A 34 -1.01 28.07 -24.24
CA PHE A 34 -1.57 29.44 -24.33
C PHE A 34 -0.69 30.52 -23.68
N SER A 35 0.33 30.17 -22.90
CA SER A 35 1.18 31.13 -22.18
C SER A 35 2.66 30.94 -22.51
N PRO A 36 3.37 31.96 -23.03
CA PRO A 36 4.81 31.87 -23.30
C PRO A 36 5.65 31.45 -22.08
N LEU A 37 5.24 31.88 -20.88
CA LEU A 37 5.87 31.48 -19.62
C LEU A 37 5.69 29.98 -19.37
N LEU A 38 4.47 29.44 -19.51
CA LEU A 38 4.21 28.02 -19.29
C LEU A 38 4.88 27.14 -20.35
N VAL A 39 4.97 27.60 -21.60
CA VAL A 39 5.77 26.96 -22.66
C VAL A 39 7.24 26.88 -22.26
N SER A 40 7.81 27.95 -21.69
CA SER A 40 9.18 27.96 -21.21
C SER A 40 9.39 27.03 -20.02
N VAL A 41 8.44 26.98 -19.08
CA VAL A 41 8.47 26.04 -17.93
C VAL A 41 8.39 24.58 -18.41
N PHE A 42 7.50 24.29 -19.36
CA PHE A 42 7.38 22.96 -19.96
C PHE A 42 8.67 22.56 -20.70
N SER A 43 9.20 23.46 -21.53
CA SER A 43 10.47 23.25 -22.25
C SER A 43 11.63 23.02 -21.29
N PHE A 44 11.69 23.77 -20.19
CA PHE A 44 12.67 23.54 -19.13
C PHE A 44 12.49 22.15 -18.50
N GLY A 45 11.25 21.75 -18.21
CA GLY A 45 10.94 20.44 -17.65
C GLY A 45 11.40 19.28 -18.51
N ILE A 46 11.06 19.29 -19.80
CA ILE A 46 11.46 18.23 -20.73
C ILE A 46 12.98 18.11 -20.86
N ASN A 47 13.70 19.24 -20.85
CA ASN A 47 15.15 19.23 -21.05
C ASN A 47 15.96 18.93 -19.77
N TYR A 48 15.46 19.32 -18.60
CA TYR A 48 16.27 19.33 -17.38
C TYR A 48 15.71 18.52 -16.21
N ALA A 49 14.41 18.22 -16.16
CA ALA A 49 13.82 17.57 -14.97
C ALA A 49 14.48 16.21 -14.67
N GLY A 50 14.71 15.39 -15.72
CA GLY A 50 15.42 14.10 -15.63
C GLY A 50 16.81 14.24 -15.00
N SER A 51 17.64 15.14 -15.55
CA SER A 51 19.00 15.35 -15.03
C SER A 51 19.00 15.96 -13.62
N LEU A 52 18.09 16.89 -13.34
CA LEU A 52 18.04 17.61 -12.06
C LEU A 52 17.65 16.70 -10.90
N HIS A 53 16.69 15.79 -11.07
CA HIS A 53 16.35 14.88 -9.98
C HIS A 53 17.54 13.97 -9.64
N ILE A 54 18.28 13.48 -10.63
CA ILE A 54 19.49 12.69 -10.43
C ILE A 54 20.57 13.51 -9.71
N LEU A 55 20.82 14.75 -10.14
CA LEU A 55 21.82 15.62 -9.56
C LEU A 55 21.51 15.96 -8.09
N PHE A 56 20.27 16.33 -7.78
CA PHE A 56 19.85 16.59 -6.40
C PHE A 56 19.88 15.32 -5.55
N GLY A 57 19.53 14.15 -6.10
CA GLY A 57 19.63 12.86 -5.43
C GLY A 57 21.08 12.52 -5.07
N ALA A 58 21.99 12.64 -6.04
CA ALA A 58 23.42 12.44 -5.85
C ALA A 58 24.03 13.43 -4.85
N ALA A 59 23.71 14.71 -4.96
CA ALA A 59 24.17 15.72 -4.00
C ALA A 59 23.65 15.44 -2.58
N THR A 60 22.40 15.02 -2.44
CA THR A 60 21.79 14.63 -1.15
C THR A 60 22.55 13.48 -0.52
N VAL A 61 22.75 12.39 -1.27
CA VAL A 61 23.37 11.15 -0.78
C VAL A 61 24.88 11.34 -0.54
N LEU A 62 25.58 12.10 -1.39
CA LEU A 62 26.98 12.47 -1.19
C LEU A 62 27.14 13.26 0.10
N LEU A 63 26.38 14.34 0.26
CA LEU A 63 26.48 15.20 1.44
C LEU A 63 26.05 14.49 2.73
N PHE A 64 25.10 13.56 2.63
CA PHE A 64 24.72 12.67 3.71
C PHE A 64 25.87 11.72 4.08
N GLY A 65 26.44 11.03 3.09
CA GLY A 65 27.54 10.09 3.27
C GLY A 65 28.75 10.76 3.92
N LEU A 66 29.16 11.93 3.41
CA LEU A 66 30.29 12.69 3.95
C LEU A 66 30.11 13.00 5.45
N ARG A 67 28.87 13.23 5.91
CA ARG A 67 28.56 13.57 7.30
C ARG A 67 28.31 12.37 8.21
N ILE A 68 27.66 11.32 7.70
CA ILE A 68 27.18 10.18 8.52
C ILE A 68 28.08 8.96 8.38
N VAL A 69 28.48 8.64 7.15
CA VAL A 69 29.29 7.44 6.83
C VAL A 69 30.79 7.75 6.94
N GLY A 70 31.18 8.99 6.67
CA GLY A 70 32.54 9.52 6.72
C GLY A 70 33.12 9.78 5.33
N VAL A 71 34.04 10.74 5.26
CA VAL A 71 34.62 11.28 4.00
C VAL A 71 35.26 10.17 3.16
N ARG A 72 36.25 9.46 3.71
CA ARG A 72 36.99 8.40 2.99
C ARG A 72 36.05 7.35 2.38
N ARG A 73 35.12 6.82 3.17
CA ARG A 73 34.22 5.74 2.72
C ARG A 73 33.26 6.20 1.64
N THR A 74 32.72 7.40 1.80
CA THR A 74 31.80 8.00 0.83
C THR A 74 32.51 8.31 -0.48
N LEU A 75 33.72 8.88 -0.44
CA LEU A 75 34.48 9.16 -1.66
C LEU A 75 34.94 7.89 -2.37
N ILE A 76 35.33 6.85 -1.63
CA ILE A 76 35.62 5.52 -2.21
C ILE A 76 34.38 5.00 -2.95
N PHE A 77 33.20 5.04 -2.32
CA PHE A 77 31.98 4.54 -2.95
C PHE A 77 31.58 5.39 -4.15
N PHE A 78 31.69 6.71 -4.04
CA PHE A 78 31.45 7.65 -5.14
C PHE A 78 32.34 7.35 -6.34
N ALA A 79 33.66 7.26 -6.13
CA ALA A 79 34.61 6.96 -7.20
C ALA A 79 34.38 5.55 -7.78
N ALA A 80 34.21 4.53 -6.93
CA ALA A 80 34.00 3.16 -7.39
C ALA A 80 32.71 3.03 -8.21
N SER A 81 31.58 3.51 -7.68
CA SER A 81 30.30 3.45 -8.40
C SER A 81 30.34 4.22 -9.72
N THR A 82 30.78 5.49 -9.71
CA THR A 82 30.77 6.33 -10.92
C THR A 82 31.73 5.84 -11.99
N LEU A 83 32.97 5.45 -11.64
CA LEU A 83 33.96 5.00 -12.63
C LEU A 83 33.62 3.62 -13.18
N ILE A 84 33.29 2.65 -12.30
CA ILE A 84 32.99 1.28 -12.74
C ILE A 84 31.70 1.26 -13.53
N SER A 85 30.63 1.93 -13.08
CA SER A 85 29.37 1.95 -13.81
C SER A 85 29.52 2.68 -15.14
N LEU A 86 30.24 3.80 -15.20
CA LEU A 86 30.50 4.49 -16.48
C LEU A 86 31.26 3.59 -17.46
N SER A 87 32.31 2.89 -17.01
CA SER A 87 33.04 1.96 -17.87
C SER A 87 32.13 0.84 -18.40
N ILE A 88 31.29 0.25 -17.54
CA ILE A 88 30.39 -0.83 -17.95
C ILE A 88 29.26 -0.31 -18.86
N GLU A 89 28.72 0.88 -18.61
CA GLU A 89 27.72 1.54 -19.47
C GLU A 89 28.30 1.87 -20.85
N LEU A 90 29.56 2.33 -20.93
CA LEU A 90 30.23 2.56 -22.21
C LEU A 90 30.41 1.24 -22.97
N ILE A 91 30.85 0.18 -22.29
CA ILE A 91 30.93 -1.16 -22.91
C ILE A 91 29.54 -1.65 -23.34
N GLY A 92 28.52 -1.46 -22.50
CA GLY A 92 27.13 -1.87 -22.76
C GLY A 92 26.51 -1.19 -23.95
N THR A 93 26.63 0.14 -24.03
CA THR A 93 26.10 0.94 -25.16
C THR A 93 26.88 0.74 -26.45
N SER A 94 28.14 0.31 -26.41
CA SER A 94 28.93 -0.01 -27.61
C SER A 94 28.80 -1.46 -28.09
N THR A 95 28.64 -2.42 -27.17
CA THR A 95 28.70 -3.88 -27.50
C THR A 95 27.40 -4.63 -27.26
N GLY A 96 26.46 -4.05 -26.51
CA GLY A 96 25.26 -4.73 -26.01
C GLY A 96 25.50 -5.63 -24.79
N PHE A 97 26.72 -5.79 -24.28
CA PHE A 97 27.00 -6.54 -23.06
C PHE A 97 27.48 -5.59 -21.94
N PRO A 98 26.97 -5.67 -20.69
CA PRO A 98 26.18 -6.76 -20.12
C PRO A 98 24.67 -6.52 -20.07
N PHE A 99 24.12 -5.45 -20.64
CA PHE A 99 22.71 -5.07 -20.45
C PHE A 99 21.75 -5.55 -21.56
N GLY A 100 22.29 -5.96 -22.71
CA GLY A 100 21.55 -6.07 -23.97
C GLY A 100 21.83 -4.85 -24.87
N PRO A 101 21.53 -4.90 -26.18
CA PRO A 101 21.69 -3.73 -27.06
C PRO A 101 20.71 -2.61 -26.70
N TYR A 102 21.22 -1.40 -26.43
CA TYR A 102 20.41 -0.20 -26.16
C TYR A 102 21.20 1.08 -26.45
N SER A 103 20.50 2.19 -26.62
CA SER A 103 21.11 3.52 -26.73
C SER A 103 20.32 4.57 -25.95
N TYR A 104 21.03 5.53 -25.34
CA TYR A 104 20.41 6.64 -24.64
C TYR A 104 19.94 7.76 -25.57
N ASN A 105 18.91 8.50 -25.18
CA ASN A 105 18.48 9.74 -25.82
C ASN A 105 19.13 10.97 -25.16
N THR A 106 18.71 12.18 -25.54
CA THR A 106 19.30 13.46 -25.11
C THR A 106 18.66 14.06 -23.85
N PHE A 107 17.57 13.47 -23.34
CA PHE A 107 16.80 14.00 -22.20
C PHE A 107 17.51 13.90 -20.83
N LEU A 108 18.63 13.17 -20.75
CA LEU A 108 19.43 13.00 -19.53
C LEU A 108 20.72 13.83 -19.52
N GLY A 109 20.80 14.82 -20.42
CA GLY A 109 21.92 15.73 -20.54
C GLY A 109 22.96 15.29 -21.56
N PHE A 110 24.14 15.94 -21.54
CA PHE A 110 25.20 15.64 -22.50
C PHE A 110 25.76 14.23 -22.30
N LYS A 111 26.17 13.60 -23.39
CA LYS A 111 26.71 12.24 -23.40
C LYS A 111 28.24 12.24 -23.34
N ILE A 112 28.79 11.45 -22.43
CA ILE A 112 30.21 11.11 -22.36
C ILE A 112 30.53 10.19 -23.52
N LEU A 113 31.54 10.57 -24.32
CA LEU A 113 31.95 9.88 -25.55
C LEU A 113 30.80 9.68 -26.56
N GLY A 114 29.75 10.49 -26.51
CA GLY A 114 28.57 10.36 -27.39
C GLY A 114 27.62 9.20 -27.03
N HIS A 115 27.94 8.40 -26.00
CA HIS A 115 27.19 7.19 -25.66
C HIS A 115 26.35 7.32 -24.39
N VAL A 116 26.97 7.69 -23.26
CA VAL A 116 26.35 7.58 -21.92
C VAL A 116 26.12 8.97 -21.31
N PRO A 117 24.89 9.35 -20.93
CA PRO A 117 24.62 10.64 -20.27
C PRO A 117 25.42 10.80 -18.98
N TYR A 118 25.95 12.01 -18.71
CA TYR A 118 26.77 12.27 -17.52
C TYR A 118 26.03 12.02 -16.18
N SER A 119 24.70 12.08 -16.20
CA SER A 119 23.84 11.85 -15.05
C SER A 119 23.75 10.36 -14.68
N ILE A 120 23.93 9.43 -15.63
CA ILE A 120 23.79 7.99 -15.38
C ILE A 120 24.74 7.47 -14.30
N PRO A 121 26.07 7.73 -14.34
CA PRO A 121 26.98 7.32 -13.26
C PRO A 121 26.59 7.91 -11.89
N LEU A 122 26.00 9.10 -11.85
CA LEU A 122 25.50 9.70 -10.61
C LEU A 122 24.28 8.94 -10.09
N SER A 123 23.42 8.45 -10.99
CA SER A 123 22.29 7.58 -10.66
C SER A 123 22.74 6.29 -9.99
N TRP A 124 23.73 5.61 -10.59
CA TRP A 124 24.38 4.44 -10.01
C TRP A 124 24.92 4.71 -8.61
N PHE A 125 25.56 5.87 -8.41
CA PHE A 125 26.06 6.26 -7.10
C PHE A 125 24.94 6.41 -6.06
N TYR A 126 23.94 7.28 -6.29
CA TYR A 126 23.01 7.66 -5.23
C TYR A 126 22.00 6.56 -4.92
N MET A 127 21.54 5.82 -5.94
CA MET A 127 20.68 4.66 -5.76
C MET A 127 21.45 3.48 -5.19
N GLY A 128 22.63 3.19 -5.74
CA GLY A 128 23.51 2.12 -5.28
C GLY A 128 23.93 2.29 -3.83
N PHE A 129 24.35 3.49 -3.46
CA PHE A 129 24.78 3.76 -2.09
C PHE A 129 23.63 3.68 -1.11
N SER A 130 22.45 4.19 -1.47
CA SER A 130 21.25 4.08 -0.64
C SER A 130 20.82 2.62 -0.45
N ALA A 131 20.84 1.81 -1.52
CA ALA A 131 20.53 0.38 -1.48
C ALA A 131 21.53 -0.39 -0.60
N TYR A 132 22.83 -0.11 -0.73
CA TYR A 132 23.87 -0.70 0.12
C TYR A 132 23.68 -0.33 1.60
N LEU A 133 23.39 0.94 1.91
CA LEU A 133 23.18 1.39 3.30
C LEU A 133 21.93 0.76 3.92
N LEU A 134 20.85 0.61 3.15
CA LEU A 134 19.65 -0.13 3.58
C LEU A 134 19.98 -1.59 3.87
N ALA A 135 20.68 -2.26 2.95
CA ALA A 135 21.09 -3.65 3.12
C ALA A 135 21.94 -3.84 4.38
N HIS A 136 22.91 -2.95 4.63
CA HIS A 136 23.73 -2.96 5.83
C HIS A 136 22.89 -2.86 7.11
N LEU A 137 21.94 -1.92 7.15
CA LEU A 137 21.05 -1.71 8.31
C LEU A 137 20.10 -2.90 8.55
N LEU A 138 19.58 -3.53 7.48
CA LEU A 138 18.70 -4.69 7.59
C LEU A 138 19.42 -5.91 8.18
N LEU A 139 20.66 -6.15 7.74
CA LEU A 139 21.43 -7.32 8.16
C LEU A 139 21.99 -7.16 9.57
N ARG A 140 22.37 -5.95 9.97
CA ARG A 140 22.86 -5.71 11.33
C ARG A 140 21.78 -5.92 12.39
N ARG A 141 20.54 -5.47 12.14
CA ARG A 141 19.40 -5.73 13.03
C ARG A 141 19.17 -7.23 13.29
N ARG A 142 19.26 -8.05 12.24
CA ARG A 142 19.15 -9.51 12.35
C ARG A 142 20.30 -10.13 13.16
N ALA A 143 21.48 -9.53 13.10
CA ALA A 143 22.68 -9.97 13.82
C ALA A 143 22.79 -9.39 15.25
N GLU A 144 21.97 -8.41 15.63
CA GLU A 144 21.78 -8.04 17.05
C GLU A 144 20.86 -9.06 17.74
N GLU A 145 19.94 -9.69 17.00
CA GLU A 145 19.00 -10.72 17.49
C GLU A 145 19.63 -12.14 17.57
N ALA A 146 20.78 -12.37 16.91
CA ALA A 146 21.49 -13.65 16.87
C ALA A 146 22.99 -13.42 17.03
N GLU A 147 23.71 -14.23 17.83
CA GLU A 147 25.13 -14.05 18.23
C GLU A 147 26.05 -13.29 17.24
N PRO A 148 27.01 -12.49 17.75
CA PRO A 148 27.83 -11.58 16.95
C PRO A 148 28.78 -12.33 15.99
N ARG A 149 28.27 -12.70 14.81
CA ARG A 149 29.04 -13.33 13.75
C ARG A 149 29.87 -12.29 13.00
N LYS A 150 31.10 -12.70 12.65
CA LYS A 150 32.04 -11.94 11.80
C LYS A 150 31.39 -11.57 10.45
N GLY A 151 31.15 -10.28 10.27
CA GLY A 151 31.16 -9.57 8.97
C GLY A 151 29.90 -9.66 8.09
N PRO A 152 28.87 -8.80 8.29
CA PRO A 152 27.76 -8.66 7.34
C PRO A 152 28.16 -8.01 6.01
N GLY A 153 29.46 -7.81 5.74
CA GLY A 153 29.97 -7.11 4.56
C GLY A 153 29.57 -7.76 3.24
N LEU A 154 29.80 -9.08 3.11
CA LEU A 154 29.42 -9.81 1.89
C LEU A 154 27.90 -9.81 1.68
N TRP A 155 27.14 -10.12 2.74
CA TRP A 155 25.68 -10.13 2.68
C TRP A 155 25.10 -8.74 2.38
N ALA A 156 25.72 -7.66 2.88
CA ALA A 156 25.30 -6.29 2.57
C ALA A 156 25.55 -5.93 1.10
N VAL A 157 26.63 -6.45 0.50
CA VAL A 157 26.87 -6.31 -0.95
C VAL A 157 25.81 -7.07 -1.74
N LEU A 158 25.55 -8.33 -1.39
CA LEU A 158 24.53 -9.16 -2.07
C LEU A 158 23.13 -8.55 -1.98
N LEU A 159 22.70 -8.17 -0.78
CA LEU A 159 21.38 -7.57 -0.54
C LEU A 159 21.30 -6.14 -1.11
N GLY A 160 22.40 -5.39 -1.11
CA GLY A 160 22.47 -4.05 -1.72
C GLY A 160 22.31 -4.12 -3.24
N ALA A 161 23.03 -5.03 -3.89
CA ALA A 161 22.87 -5.29 -5.32
C ALA A 161 21.47 -5.79 -5.65
N TYR A 162 20.90 -6.68 -4.83
CA TYR A 162 19.50 -7.11 -4.97
C TYR A 162 18.52 -5.92 -4.94
N LEU A 163 18.61 -5.05 -3.93
CA LEU A 163 17.71 -3.89 -3.82
C LEU A 163 17.88 -2.93 -5.01
N LEU A 164 19.11 -2.75 -5.50
CA LEU A 164 19.37 -1.97 -6.71
C LEU A 164 18.70 -2.59 -7.95
N THR A 165 18.87 -3.90 -8.16
CA THR A 165 18.22 -4.62 -9.27
C THR A 165 16.70 -4.61 -9.16
N VAL A 166 16.14 -4.65 -7.95
CA VAL A 166 14.68 -4.53 -7.77
C VAL A 166 14.16 -3.16 -8.20
N TRP A 167 14.95 -2.10 -8.00
CA TRP A 167 14.59 -0.77 -8.49
C TRP A 167 14.60 -0.72 -10.03
N ASP A 168 15.65 -1.24 -10.67
CA ASP A 168 15.73 -1.38 -12.14
C ASP A 168 14.56 -2.21 -12.70
N LEU A 169 14.28 -3.37 -12.09
CA LEU A 169 13.16 -4.25 -12.39
C LEU A 169 11.78 -3.55 -12.33
N THR A 170 11.69 -2.44 -11.60
CA THR A 170 10.49 -1.61 -11.50
C THR A 170 10.53 -0.45 -12.51
N LEU A 171 11.69 0.17 -12.74
CA LEU A 171 11.81 1.36 -13.59
C LEU A 171 11.72 1.04 -15.08
N ASP A 172 12.47 0.04 -15.52
CA ASP A 172 12.72 -0.22 -16.93
C ASP A 172 11.50 -0.66 -17.76
N PRO A 173 10.52 -1.42 -17.21
CA PRO A 173 9.32 -1.77 -17.95
C PRO A 173 8.52 -0.57 -18.47
N ALA A 174 8.36 0.49 -17.66
CA ALA A 174 7.72 1.72 -18.11
C ALA A 174 8.53 2.40 -19.23
N MET A 175 9.86 2.36 -19.14
CA MET A 175 10.76 2.97 -20.13
C MET A 175 10.86 2.19 -21.43
N ALA A 176 10.60 0.88 -21.40
CA ALA A 176 10.51 0.04 -22.59
C ALA A 176 9.13 0.10 -23.27
N SER A 177 8.12 0.68 -22.61
CA SER A 177 6.75 0.73 -23.12
C SER A 177 6.60 1.78 -24.23
N GLU A 178 6.04 1.36 -25.38
CA GLU A 178 5.67 2.27 -26.47
C GLU A 178 4.58 3.28 -26.07
N ARG A 179 3.85 3.02 -24.98
CA ARG A 179 2.78 3.91 -24.47
C ARG A 179 3.32 5.10 -23.69
N LEU A 180 4.58 5.07 -23.27
CA LEU A 180 5.20 6.21 -22.60
C LEU A 180 5.62 7.21 -23.69
N PRO A 181 5.19 8.48 -23.65
CA PRO A 181 5.49 9.41 -24.74
C PRO A 181 6.96 9.86 -24.81
N LEU A 182 7.73 9.64 -23.74
CA LEU A 182 9.12 10.07 -23.63
C LEU A 182 9.99 8.88 -23.22
N HIS A 183 10.94 8.53 -24.10
CA HIS A 183 11.89 7.44 -23.89
C HIS A 183 13.27 8.02 -23.56
N PHE A 184 13.82 7.68 -22.40
CA PHE A 184 15.18 8.10 -22.02
C PHE A 184 16.26 7.23 -22.65
N TRP A 185 15.94 5.98 -22.99
CA TRP A 185 16.75 5.06 -23.77
C TRP A 185 15.83 4.18 -24.62
N GLN A 186 16.41 3.55 -25.64
CA GLN A 186 15.71 2.65 -26.55
C GLN A 186 16.45 1.33 -26.64
N TRP A 187 15.71 0.22 -26.52
CA TRP A 187 16.23 -1.13 -26.65
C TRP A 187 16.38 -1.49 -28.13
N GLY A 188 17.52 -2.04 -28.51
CA GLY A 188 17.77 -2.58 -29.86
C GLY A 188 17.21 -3.98 -30.07
N VAL A 189 16.62 -4.59 -29.03
CA VAL A 189 16.00 -5.91 -29.06
C VAL A 189 14.72 -5.90 -28.23
N GLN A 190 13.73 -6.71 -28.62
CA GLN A 190 12.53 -6.91 -27.82
C GLN A 190 12.79 -7.98 -26.76
N GLY A 191 12.96 -7.55 -25.51
CA GLY A 191 13.25 -8.46 -24.41
C GLY A 191 12.00 -9.07 -23.76
N ALA A 192 12.20 -10.20 -23.08
CA ALA A 192 11.13 -11.01 -22.50
C ALA A 192 10.41 -10.35 -21.31
N TYR A 193 11.01 -9.37 -20.65
CA TYR A 193 10.43 -8.69 -19.50
C TYR A 193 9.90 -7.31 -19.91
N PHE A 194 8.64 -7.26 -20.35
CA PHE A 194 7.96 -6.02 -20.79
C PHE A 194 8.75 -5.22 -21.85
N GLY A 195 9.44 -5.91 -22.76
CA GLY A 195 10.28 -5.29 -23.80
C GLY A 195 11.75 -5.12 -23.40
N MET A 196 12.09 -5.27 -22.12
CA MET A 196 13.46 -5.20 -21.60
C MET A 196 14.15 -6.58 -21.62
N PRO A 197 15.43 -6.68 -22.05
CA PRO A 197 16.19 -7.92 -22.01
C PRO A 197 16.41 -8.41 -20.58
N VAL A 198 16.26 -9.72 -20.33
CA VAL A 198 16.62 -10.32 -19.02
C VAL A 198 18.10 -10.11 -18.69
N GLN A 199 18.93 -10.02 -19.74
CA GLN A 199 20.33 -9.65 -19.65
C GLN A 199 20.55 -8.33 -18.88
N ASN A 200 19.64 -7.35 -18.98
CA ASN A 200 19.71 -6.10 -18.22
C ASN A 200 19.75 -6.34 -16.71
N LEU A 201 18.83 -7.16 -16.19
CA LEU A 201 18.78 -7.48 -14.75
C LEU A 201 20.07 -8.15 -14.26
N VAL A 202 20.68 -8.98 -15.10
CA VAL A 202 21.97 -9.61 -14.81
C VAL A 202 23.07 -8.55 -14.80
N GLY A 203 23.11 -7.68 -15.81
CA GLY A 203 24.05 -6.55 -15.90
C GLY A 203 23.97 -5.63 -14.69
N TRP A 204 22.75 -5.28 -14.23
CA TRP A 204 22.53 -4.47 -13.03
C TRP A 204 23.02 -5.15 -11.76
N SER A 205 22.73 -6.44 -11.63
CA SER A 205 23.18 -7.24 -10.48
C SER A 205 24.70 -7.33 -10.44
N VAL A 206 25.35 -7.68 -11.55
CA VAL A 206 26.82 -7.82 -11.63
C VAL A 206 27.53 -6.48 -11.42
N THR A 207 27.04 -5.40 -12.06
CA THR A 207 27.60 -4.05 -11.90
C THR A 207 27.48 -3.59 -10.44
N GLY A 208 26.30 -3.76 -9.85
CA GLY A 208 26.02 -3.49 -8.44
C GLY A 208 26.99 -4.23 -7.50
N LEU A 209 27.10 -5.55 -7.68
CA LEU A 209 28.01 -6.38 -6.90
C LEU A 209 29.46 -5.92 -7.01
N LEU A 210 29.90 -5.55 -8.22
CA LEU A 210 31.28 -5.16 -8.49
C LEU A 210 31.65 -3.87 -7.75
N TYR A 211 30.95 -2.76 -7.96
CA TYR A 211 31.35 -1.51 -7.32
C TYR A 211 31.06 -1.50 -5.81
N MET A 212 30.00 -2.17 -5.34
CA MET A 212 29.73 -2.30 -3.90
C MET A 212 30.79 -3.20 -3.24
N GLY A 213 31.19 -4.28 -3.89
CA GLY A 213 32.24 -5.19 -3.43
C GLY A 213 33.61 -4.50 -3.36
N VAL A 214 34.01 -3.79 -4.42
CA VAL A 214 35.24 -2.98 -4.45
C VAL A 214 35.22 -1.94 -3.34
N SER A 215 34.10 -1.22 -3.17
CA SER A 215 33.96 -0.24 -2.09
C SER A 215 34.13 -0.88 -0.71
N ARG A 216 33.47 -2.01 -0.47
CA ARG A 216 33.53 -2.71 0.82
C ARG A 216 34.92 -3.27 1.12
N LEU A 217 35.64 -3.74 0.10
CA LEU A 217 37.02 -4.21 0.20
C LEU A 217 37.95 -3.04 0.60
N LEU A 218 37.81 -1.89 -0.05
CA LEU A 218 38.63 -0.70 0.19
C LEU A 218 38.32 0.01 1.52
N TRP A 219 37.13 -0.16 2.09
CA TRP A 219 36.76 0.41 3.38
C TRP A 219 37.48 -0.22 4.57
N ARG A 220 37.95 -1.48 4.46
CA ARG A 220 38.73 -2.23 5.47
C ARG A 220 38.11 -2.35 6.87
N SER A 221 36.93 -1.78 7.11
CA SER A 221 36.28 -1.65 8.42
C SER A 221 34.78 -1.49 8.25
N ASP A 222 34.00 -1.89 9.27
CA ASP A 222 32.54 -1.81 9.23
C ASP A 222 32.02 -0.38 9.49
N LEU A 223 30.79 -0.12 9.05
CA LEU A 223 30.14 1.19 9.21
C LEU A 223 29.80 1.49 10.66
N ALA A 224 29.84 2.78 11.04
CA ALA A 224 29.46 3.23 12.37
C ALA A 224 27.94 3.21 12.51
N GLU A 225 27.42 2.11 13.07
CA GLU A 225 26.01 1.76 13.08
C GLU A 225 25.11 2.78 13.77
N GLN A 226 25.50 3.26 14.96
CA GLN A 226 24.66 4.12 15.79
C GLN A 226 24.28 5.43 15.07
N ARG A 227 25.20 6.02 14.29
CA ARG A 227 24.95 7.24 13.51
C ARG A 227 24.06 6.97 12.29
N LEU A 228 24.24 5.81 11.66
CA LEU A 228 23.49 5.44 10.45
C LEU A 228 22.03 5.07 10.81
N SER A 229 21.81 4.31 11.88
CA SER A 229 20.48 3.92 12.37
C SER A 229 19.61 5.12 12.74
N GLY A 230 20.18 6.16 13.35
CA GLY A 230 19.47 7.41 13.66
C GLY A 230 19.04 8.22 12.42
N ALA A 231 19.62 7.92 11.26
CA ALA A 231 19.37 8.64 10.01
C ALA A 231 18.91 7.71 8.85
N ALA A 232 18.43 6.50 9.17
CA ALA A 232 17.96 5.49 8.21
C ALA A 232 16.81 5.98 7.31
N TRP A 233 16.06 7.00 7.75
CA TRP A 233 14.98 7.61 6.99
C TRP A 233 15.43 8.19 5.64
N LEU A 234 16.68 8.63 5.51
CA LEU A 234 17.16 9.24 4.27
C LEU A 234 17.46 8.22 3.17
N PRO A 235 18.32 7.19 3.37
CA PRO A 235 18.51 6.18 2.34
C PRO A 235 17.20 5.45 2.01
N PHE A 236 16.32 5.24 3.01
CA PHE A 236 14.96 4.74 2.76
C PHE A 236 14.13 5.70 1.91
N GLY A 237 14.16 7.00 2.23
CA GLY A 237 13.42 8.03 1.51
C GLY A 237 13.86 8.17 0.06
N ILE A 238 15.17 8.15 -0.21
CA ILE A 238 15.74 8.15 -1.58
C ILE A 238 15.26 6.93 -2.34
N TYR A 239 15.45 5.73 -1.79
CA TYR A 239 15.07 4.48 -2.44
C TYR A 239 13.56 4.43 -2.73
N THR A 240 12.74 4.79 -1.74
CA THR A 240 11.28 4.79 -1.85
C THR A 240 10.79 5.83 -2.84
N ALA A 241 11.33 7.05 -2.84
CA ALA A 241 10.90 8.11 -3.75
C ALA A 241 11.14 7.72 -5.23
N ASN A 242 12.31 7.17 -5.54
CA ASN A 242 12.64 6.74 -6.91
C ASN A 242 11.88 5.48 -7.32
N THR A 243 11.61 4.57 -6.39
CA THR A 243 10.77 3.38 -6.67
C THR A 243 9.30 3.77 -6.86
N LEU A 244 8.78 4.74 -6.09
CA LEU A 244 7.42 5.26 -6.28
C LEU A 244 7.28 6.04 -7.59
N PHE A 245 8.32 6.76 -8.00
CA PHE A 245 8.38 7.38 -9.32
C PHE A 245 8.26 6.33 -10.44
N ALA A 246 9.05 5.26 -10.38
CA ALA A 246 8.95 4.12 -11.31
C ALA A 246 7.55 3.50 -11.32
N ILE A 247 6.99 3.19 -10.13
CA ILE A 247 5.62 2.69 -9.97
C ILE A 247 4.59 3.60 -10.65
N ALA A 248 4.72 4.91 -10.49
CA ALA A 248 3.78 5.86 -11.10
C ALA A 248 3.83 5.83 -12.63
N LEU A 249 5.03 5.64 -13.21
CA LEU A 249 5.21 5.50 -14.65
C LEU A 249 4.64 4.18 -15.17
N ASP A 250 4.90 3.06 -14.49
CA ASP A 250 4.32 1.76 -14.87
C ASP A 250 2.79 1.81 -14.87
N LEU A 251 2.19 2.39 -13.82
CA LEU A 251 0.74 2.50 -13.71
C LEU A 251 0.14 3.38 -14.81
N SER A 252 0.87 4.42 -15.26
CA SER A 252 0.40 5.30 -16.34
C SER A 252 0.35 4.59 -17.69
N VAL A 253 1.25 3.63 -17.93
CA VAL A 253 1.27 2.81 -19.15
C VAL A 253 0.44 1.51 -19.03
N GLY A 254 -0.21 1.30 -17.88
CA GLY A 254 -1.11 0.18 -17.61
C GLY A 254 -0.41 -1.12 -17.20
N LEU A 255 0.85 -1.05 -16.76
CA LEU A 255 1.59 -2.18 -16.21
C LEU A 255 1.31 -2.33 -14.71
N TRP A 256 1.03 -3.57 -14.28
CA TRP A 256 0.66 -3.87 -12.89
C TRP A 256 1.69 -4.74 -12.18
N LEU A 257 2.37 -5.61 -12.90
CA LEU A 257 3.33 -6.55 -12.30
C LEU A 257 4.59 -5.82 -11.77
N PRO A 258 5.29 -4.96 -12.53
CA PRO A 258 6.47 -4.27 -12.02
C PRO A 258 6.19 -3.42 -10.77
N PRO A 259 5.08 -2.67 -10.67
CA PRO A 259 4.73 -1.95 -9.45
C PRO A 259 4.59 -2.83 -8.20
N LEU A 260 3.95 -4.00 -8.36
CA LEU A 260 3.78 -4.95 -7.27
C LEU A 260 5.14 -5.51 -6.85
N LEU A 261 6.01 -5.83 -7.81
CA LEU A 261 7.36 -6.31 -7.52
C LEU A 261 8.19 -5.24 -6.79
N GLY A 262 8.21 -3.99 -7.26
CA GLY A 262 8.89 -2.88 -6.57
C GLY A 262 8.39 -2.65 -5.14
N LEU A 263 7.07 -2.76 -4.94
CA LEU A 263 6.47 -2.64 -3.61
C LEU A 263 6.85 -3.80 -2.68
N PHE A 264 6.65 -5.05 -3.12
CA PHE A 264 6.79 -6.25 -2.28
C PHE A 264 8.23 -6.73 -2.13
N LEU A 265 9.07 -6.55 -3.15
CA LEU A 265 10.48 -6.97 -3.14
C LEU A 265 11.41 -5.82 -2.71
N GLY A 266 11.01 -4.56 -2.91
CA GLY A 266 11.83 -3.39 -2.62
C GLY A 266 11.36 -2.63 -1.37
N ILE A 267 10.30 -1.83 -1.50
CA ILE A 267 9.87 -0.85 -0.49
C ILE A 267 9.50 -1.52 0.84
N LEU A 268 8.69 -2.59 0.81
CA LEU A 268 8.19 -3.22 2.04
C LEU A 268 9.32 -3.89 2.87
N PRO A 269 10.24 -4.68 2.27
CA PRO A 269 11.41 -5.16 2.99
C PRO A 269 12.31 -4.01 3.48
N ALA A 270 12.56 -2.99 2.65
CA ALA A 270 13.37 -1.85 3.02
C ALA A 270 12.78 -1.05 4.21
N ALA A 271 11.45 -0.97 4.33
CA ALA A 271 10.77 -0.26 5.42
C ALA A 271 11.08 -0.85 6.81
N LEU A 272 11.57 -2.09 6.87
CA LEU A 272 12.00 -2.70 8.13
C LEU A 272 13.14 -1.93 8.81
N VAL A 273 13.93 -1.12 8.09
CA VAL A 273 14.96 -0.24 8.69
C VAL A 273 14.38 0.88 9.55
N LEU A 274 13.09 1.21 9.41
CA LEU A 274 12.45 2.29 10.16
C LEU A 274 11.88 1.85 11.50
N ARG A 275 11.81 0.53 11.77
CA ARG A 275 11.40 0.03 13.08
C ARG A 275 12.42 0.45 14.13
N ARG A 276 12.02 0.97 15.29
CA ARG A 276 12.97 1.26 16.39
C ARG A 276 13.22 -0.01 17.20
N SER A 277 14.48 -0.35 17.43
CA SER A 277 14.87 -1.33 18.46
C SER A 277 14.45 -0.75 19.81
N GLY A 278 13.56 -1.43 20.52
CA GLY A 278 13.28 -1.11 21.92
C GLY A 278 14.40 -1.69 22.76
N GLY A 279 15.38 -0.87 23.15
CA GLY A 279 16.49 -1.27 24.01
C GLY A 279 16.73 -0.22 25.10
N ASP A 280 16.49 -0.65 26.34
CA ASP A 280 16.96 -0.16 27.65
C ASP A 280 17.21 1.33 27.89
N GLU A 281 16.25 1.95 28.62
CA GLU A 281 16.49 3.07 29.54
C GLU A 281 16.57 2.59 31.01
N ARG A 282 17.05 1.36 31.27
CA ARG A 282 17.35 0.90 32.64
C ARG A 282 18.83 0.58 32.77
N GLY A 283 19.64 1.58 33.09
CA GLY A 283 21.05 1.32 33.38
C GLY A 283 21.97 2.54 33.41
N ALA A 284 21.53 3.66 33.99
CA ALA A 284 22.45 4.73 34.38
C ALA A 284 21.77 5.67 35.40
N SER A 285 21.67 5.24 36.66
CA SER A 285 21.54 6.17 37.78
C SER A 285 22.43 5.68 38.90
N GLY A 286 23.45 6.49 39.18
CA GLY A 286 24.47 6.24 40.17
C GLY A 286 23.92 6.13 41.59
N SER A 287 24.73 5.45 42.39
CA SER A 287 24.74 5.40 43.85
C SER A 287 24.57 6.75 44.55
N GLY A 288 23.73 6.78 45.60
CA GLY A 288 23.70 7.82 46.65
C GLY A 288 22.55 7.59 47.66
N PRO A 289 22.74 7.76 48.99
CA PRO A 289 21.98 7.02 50.00
C PRO A 289 20.80 7.77 50.66
N ALA A 290 19.87 6.93 51.17
CA ALA A 290 18.90 7.07 52.25
C ALA A 290 18.59 8.45 52.88
N ALA A 291 17.30 8.78 52.94
CA ALA A 291 16.64 9.44 54.08
C ALA A 291 15.14 9.06 54.12
N ARG A 292 14.58 9.12 55.33
CA ARG A 292 13.37 8.48 55.88
C ARG A 292 12.16 9.42 55.96
N ASP A 293 10.97 8.80 56.17
CA ASP A 293 9.74 9.26 56.88
C ASP A 293 8.98 10.47 56.25
N GLU A 294 7.65 10.63 56.12
CA GLU A 294 6.35 10.22 56.74
C GLU A 294 5.23 10.37 55.66
N GLU A 295 4.28 9.44 55.45
CA GLU A 295 2.92 9.31 56.03
C GLU A 295 1.75 10.03 55.29
N LEU A 296 0.59 9.32 55.22
CA LEU A 296 -0.81 9.69 54.86
C LEU A 296 -1.39 9.49 53.42
N ALA A 297 -2.03 8.30 53.26
CA ALA A 297 -3.44 8.05 52.84
C ALA A 297 -3.93 8.40 51.39
N PRO A 298 -5.10 7.86 50.92
CA PRO A 298 -5.13 7.01 49.72
C PRO A 298 -5.93 7.52 48.51
N SER A 299 -5.44 7.15 47.31
CA SER A 299 -6.18 6.68 46.13
C SER A 299 -7.51 7.37 45.74
N LEU A 300 -7.44 8.39 44.88
CA LEU A 300 -8.44 8.67 43.83
C LEU A 300 -7.80 9.43 42.66
N ALA A 301 -7.14 8.70 41.76
CA ALA A 301 -6.95 9.07 40.34
C ALA A 301 -6.13 7.96 39.65
N GLN A 302 -6.81 6.96 39.08
CA GLN A 302 -6.20 6.18 38.01
C GLN A 302 -6.16 7.03 36.74
N THR A 303 -5.23 8.00 36.74
CA THR A 303 -4.75 8.64 35.52
C THR A 303 -3.99 7.58 34.76
N GLN A 304 -4.64 7.01 33.74
CA GLN A 304 -4.05 6.04 32.83
C GLN A 304 -2.70 6.59 32.33
N ALA A 305 -1.63 5.85 32.61
CA ALA A 305 -0.30 6.13 32.12
C ALA A 305 -0.31 6.36 30.59
N PRO A 306 0.46 7.32 30.06
CA PRO A 306 0.51 7.56 28.63
C PRO A 306 1.13 6.34 27.94
N GLN A 307 0.33 5.60 27.17
CA GLN A 307 0.78 4.54 26.28
C GLN A 307 1.70 5.13 25.20
N GLY A 308 3.00 5.18 25.51
CA GLY A 308 4.05 5.78 24.70
C GLY A 308 4.32 5.04 23.38
N SER A 309 4.62 5.83 22.35
CA SER A 309 5.36 5.57 21.10
C SER A 309 5.04 4.33 20.23
N ARG A 310 4.81 3.12 20.77
CA ARG A 310 4.35 1.93 20.02
C ARG A 310 2.97 2.15 19.40
N GLY A 311 2.08 2.81 20.13
CA GLY A 311 0.77 3.20 19.62
C GLY A 311 0.86 4.18 18.44
N LEU A 312 1.89 5.04 18.40
CA LEU A 312 2.05 6.03 17.35
C LEU A 312 2.44 5.38 16.01
N VAL A 313 3.42 4.46 16.01
CA VAL A 313 3.87 3.76 14.79
C VAL A 313 2.78 2.83 14.24
N GLN A 314 2.08 2.11 15.13
CA GLN A 314 0.97 1.26 14.71
C GLN A 314 -0.18 2.12 14.16
N ARG A 315 -0.51 3.25 14.80
CA ARG A 315 -1.47 4.24 14.26
C ARG A 315 -1.03 4.79 12.90
N SER A 316 0.26 5.05 12.68
CA SER A 316 0.79 5.51 11.40
C SER A 316 0.70 4.44 10.29
N LEU A 317 1.02 3.18 10.59
CA LEU A 317 0.88 2.07 9.63
C LEU A 317 -0.59 1.84 9.24
N HIS A 318 -1.52 1.86 10.21
CA HIS A 318 -2.95 1.77 9.91
C HIS A 318 -3.43 3.02 9.13
N SER A 319 -2.83 4.19 9.35
CA SER A 319 -3.15 5.40 8.58
C SER A 319 -2.71 5.30 7.12
N ILE A 320 -1.51 4.80 6.87
CA ILE A 320 -0.99 4.58 5.50
C ILE A 320 -1.79 3.48 4.81
N ALA A 321 -2.02 2.34 5.47
CA ALA A 321 -2.84 1.25 4.93
C ALA A 321 -4.25 1.73 4.56
N ARG A 322 -4.86 2.58 5.40
CA ARG A 322 -6.16 3.22 5.09
C ARG A 322 -6.09 4.10 3.85
N LEU A 323 -5.07 4.96 3.74
CA LEU A 323 -4.91 5.83 2.56
C LEU A 323 -4.78 5.01 1.28
N VAL A 324 -3.94 3.97 1.31
CA VAL A 324 -3.72 3.04 0.19
C VAL A 324 -5.02 2.31 -0.18
N MET A 325 -5.74 1.75 0.79
CA MET A 325 -7.00 1.05 0.54
C MET A 325 -8.08 1.99 -0.03
N ARG A 326 -8.20 3.22 0.49
CA ARG A 326 -9.14 4.22 -0.05
C ARG A 326 -8.76 4.66 -1.45
N GLY A 327 -7.47 4.89 -1.71
CA GLY A 327 -6.95 5.22 -3.04
C GLY A 327 -7.20 4.10 -4.05
N GLY A 328 -6.88 2.85 -3.68
CA GLY A 328 -7.15 1.67 -4.51
C GLY A 328 -8.63 1.47 -4.79
N ALA A 329 -9.50 1.61 -3.77
CA ALA A 329 -10.95 1.55 -3.94
C ALA A 329 -11.47 2.67 -4.87
N ALA A 330 -10.99 3.91 -4.70
CA ALA A 330 -11.37 5.02 -5.55
C ALA A 330 -10.93 4.82 -7.00
N PHE A 331 -9.72 4.30 -7.21
CA PHE A 331 -9.18 3.96 -8.52
C PHE A 331 -9.98 2.85 -9.20
N LEU A 332 -10.31 1.76 -8.50
CA LEU A 332 -11.10 0.65 -9.06
C LEU A 332 -12.49 1.10 -9.52
N LEU A 333 -13.13 1.98 -8.73
CA LEU A 333 -14.42 2.56 -9.08
C LEU A 333 -14.32 3.53 -10.27
N TRP A 334 -13.28 4.37 -10.30
CA TRP A 334 -13.01 5.28 -11.41
C TRP A 334 -12.70 4.56 -12.72
N ARG A 335 -11.85 3.52 -12.68
CA ARG A 335 -11.51 2.67 -13.85
C ARG A 335 -12.75 2.03 -14.48
N ARG A 336 -13.77 1.74 -13.67
CA ARG A 336 -15.03 1.17 -14.14
C ARG A 336 -16.02 2.25 -14.63
N GLY A 337 -15.64 3.52 -14.60
CA GLY A 337 -16.47 4.66 -15.01
C GLY A 337 -17.65 4.92 -14.06
N LEU A 338 -17.59 4.44 -12.82
CA LEU A 338 -18.73 4.51 -11.89
C LEU A 338 -18.83 5.89 -11.24
N ARG A 339 -19.98 6.54 -11.40
CA ARG A 339 -20.34 7.73 -10.60
C ARG A 339 -20.84 7.30 -9.23
N ILE A 340 -20.26 7.85 -8.18
CA ILE A 340 -20.59 7.50 -6.80
C ILE A 340 -21.49 8.57 -6.20
N ALA A 341 -22.58 8.15 -5.56
CA ALA A 341 -23.41 9.01 -4.74
C ALA A 341 -23.63 8.41 -3.35
N VAL A 342 -23.78 9.28 -2.36
CA VAL A 342 -24.04 8.90 -0.97
C VAL A 342 -25.21 9.72 -0.48
N GLU A 343 -26.21 9.05 0.06
CA GLU A 343 -27.42 9.66 0.63
C GLU A 343 -27.57 9.18 2.09
N GLY A 344 -28.07 10.04 2.98
CA GLY A 344 -28.24 9.69 4.40
C GLY A 344 -26.93 9.68 5.20
N SER A 345 -25.87 10.35 4.71
CA SER A 345 -24.58 10.41 5.40
C SER A 345 -24.64 11.01 6.81
N GLU A 346 -25.64 11.85 7.06
CA GLU A 346 -25.99 12.46 8.34
C GLU A 346 -26.39 11.44 9.40
N HIS A 347 -26.91 10.28 9.01
CA HIS A 347 -27.26 9.21 9.94
C HIS A 347 -26.02 8.48 10.48
N LEU A 348 -24.86 8.65 9.85
CA LEU A 348 -23.63 8.00 10.27
C LEU A 348 -23.00 8.72 11.47
N PRO A 349 -22.84 8.07 12.64
CA PRO A 349 -22.21 8.70 13.79
C PRO A 349 -20.75 9.06 13.50
N PRO A 350 -20.31 10.31 13.77
CA PRO A 350 -18.95 10.75 13.49
C PRO A 350 -17.91 10.00 14.34
N ARG A 351 -18.31 9.54 15.54
CA ARG A 351 -17.50 8.76 16.48
C ARG A 351 -18.36 7.73 17.20
N GLY A 352 -17.72 6.81 17.91
CA GLY A 352 -18.40 5.76 18.67
C GLY A 352 -18.68 4.51 17.84
N PRO A 353 -19.07 3.41 18.51
CA PRO A 353 -19.33 2.13 17.85
C PRO A 353 -20.54 2.22 16.93
N VAL A 354 -20.45 1.60 15.76
CA VAL A 354 -21.59 1.45 14.86
C VAL A 354 -21.42 0.21 14.00
N ILE A 355 -22.50 -0.52 13.81
CA ILE A 355 -22.57 -1.62 12.84
C ILE A 355 -23.34 -1.12 11.62
N VAL A 356 -22.76 -1.24 10.43
CA VAL A 356 -23.46 -0.99 9.17
C VAL A 356 -23.91 -2.33 8.59
N ALA A 357 -25.21 -2.57 8.56
CA ALA A 357 -25.82 -3.75 7.95
C ALA A 357 -26.17 -3.42 6.49
N ALA A 358 -25.33 -3.86 5.57
CA ALA A 358 -25.43 -3.50 4.16
C ALA A 358 -25.98 -4.64 3.30
N ARG A 359 -26.72 -4.28 2.24
CA ARG A 359 -26.99 -5.18 1.12
C ARG A 359 -25.68 -5.61 0.46
N HIS A 360 -25.61 -6.87 0.04
CA HIS A 360 -24.48 -7.40 -0.72
C HIS A 360 -24.86 -7.65 -2.18
N TYR A 361 -24.55 -6.68 -3.04
CA TYR A 361 -24.81 -6.79 -4.47
C TYR A 361 -23.59 -7.34 -5.23
N HIS A 362 -22.39 -6.79 -5.04
CA HIS A 362 -21.20 -7.21 -5.77
C HIS A 362 -20.05 -7.52 -4.81
N HIS A 363 -19.44 -8.70 -4.97
CA HIS A 363 -18.36 -9.21 -4.09
C HIS A 363 -17.20 -8.21 -3.87
N LEU A 364 -16.79 -7.47 -4.91
CA LEU A 364 -15.72 -6.45 -4.83
C LEU A 364 -16.21 -4.99 -4.65
N TYR A 365 -17.10 -4.50 -5.51
CA TYR A 365 -17.42 -3.06 -5.59
C TYR A 365 -18.19 -2.53 -4.37
N ASP A 366 -18.94 -3.36 -3.64
CA ASP A 366 -19.62 -2.95 -2.42
C ASP A 366 -18.62 -2.52 -1.34
N GLY A 367 -17.54 -3.31 -1.18
CA GLY A 367 -16.44 -2.98 -0.27
C GLY A 367 -15.70 -1.71 -0.70
N CYS A 368 -15.44 -1.53 -2.00
CA CYS A 368 -14.82 -0.31 -2.53
C CYS A 368 -15.69 0.93 -2.30
N LEU A 369 -17.01 0.81 -2.50
CA LEU A 369 -17.97 1.88 -2.26
C LEU A 369 -17.93 2.32 -0.81
N LEU A 370 -18.01 1.38 0.14
CA LEU A 370 -17.97 1.68 1.57
C LEU A 370 -16.64 2.32 1.99
N LEU A 371 -15.51 1.82 1.48
CA LEU A 371 -14.18 2.38 1.77
C LEU A 371 -14.02 3.82 1.25
N ARG A 372 -14.57 4.11 0.06
CA ARG A 372 -14.52 5.45 -0.54
C ARG A 372 -15.46 6.41 0.16
N SER A 373 -16.70 5.99 0.41
CA SER A 373 -17.82 6.84 0.81
C SER A 373 -17.90 7.13 2.31
N VAL A 374 -17.42 6.23 3.17
CA VAL A 374 -17.52 6.39 4.62
C VAL A 374 -16.32 7.22 5.14
N PRO A 375 -16.53 8.34 5.85
CA PRO A 375 -15.45 9.26 6.26
C PRO A 375 -14.64 8.80 7.49
N ARG A 376 -14.82 7.55 7.95
CA ARG A 376 -14.12 6.97 9.10
C ARG A 376 -13.60 5.56 8.80
N PRO A 377 -12.72 4.97 9.63
CA PRO A 377 -12.13 3.66 9.37
C PRO A 377 -13.19 2.57 9.31
N VAL A 378 -13.24 1.87 8.17
CA VAL A 378 -14.20 0.79 7.91
C VAL A 378 -13.53 -0.56 8.17
N HIS A 379 -14.11 -1.35 9.05
CA HIS A 379 -13.73 -2.76 9.25
C HIS A 379 -14.82 -3.62 8.62
N ILE A 380 -14.47 -4.48 7.68
CA ILE A 380 -15.45 -5.34 7.00
C ILE A 380 -15.31 -6.75 7.56
N LEU A 381 -16.41 -7.38 7.94
CA LEU A 381 -16.42 -8.81 8.26
C LEU A 381 -16.32 -9.62 6.95
N VAL A 382 -15.17 -10.25 6.71
CA VAL A 382 -14.85 -10.89 5.42
C VAL A 382 -14.91 -12.42 5.54
N ALA A 383 -15.55 -13.06 4.56
CA ALA A 383 -15.53 -14.50 4.37
C ALA A 383 -14.46 -14.88 3.32
N LEU A 384 -13.49 -15.73 3.69
CA LEU A 384 -12.37 -16.13 2.81
C LEU A 384 -12.46 -17.57 2.28
N ASP A 385 -13.57 -18.26 2.47
CA ASP A 385 -13.76 -19.67 2.07
C ASP A 385 -13.67 -19.91 0.54
N TRP A 386 -13.69 -18.86 -0.28
CA TRP A 386 -13.53 -18.92 -1.74
C TRP A 386 -12.07 -18.97 -2.23
N VAL A 387 -11.10 -18.72 -1.36
CA VAL A 387 -9.67 -18.68 -1.71
C VAL A 387 -9.18 -20.08 -2.07
N ARG A 388 -8.45 -20.21 -3.18
CA ARG A 388 -8.11 -21.53 -3.76
C ARG A 388 -6.69 -22.00 -3.49
N THR A 389 -5.76 -21.06 -3.31
CA THR A 389 -4.33 -21.39 -3.17
C THR A 389 -3.77 -20.97 -1.81
N SER A 390 -2.74 -21.68 -1.34
CA SER A 390 -2.04 -21.33 -0.08
C SER A 390 -1.41 -19.94 -0.11
N TRP A 391 -0.95 -19.48 -1.28
CA TRP A 391 -0.39 -18.14 -1.43
C TRP A 391 -1.48 -17.06 -1.34
N GLN A 392 -2.65 -17.28 -1.98
CA GLN A 392 -3.79 -16.36 -1.88
C GLN A 392 -4.27 -16.29 -0.44
N ARG A 393 -4.32 -17.44 0.26
CA ARG A 393 -4.65 -17.50 1.69
C ARG A 393 -3.71 -16.65 2.51
N PHE A 394 -2.41 -16.88 2.37
CA PHE A 394 -1.38 -16.09 3.07
C PHE A 394 -1.54 -14.58 2.79
N LEU A 395 -1.73 -14.19 1.53
CA LEU A 395 -1.88 -12.78 1.16
C LEU A 395 -3.15 -12.16 1.75
N MET A 396 -4.30 -12.81 1.57
CA MET A 396 -5.60 -12.29 2.01
C MET A 396 -5.69 -12.17 3.53
N GLU A 397 -5.18 -13.16 4.27
CA GLU A 397 -5.12 -13.09 5.73
C GLU A 397 -4.25 -11.92 6.22
N ARG A 398 -3.11 -11.67 5.55
CA ARG A 398 -2.23 -10.54 5.90
C ARG A 398 -2.86 -9.20 5.59
N LEU A 399 -3.53 -9.05 4.45
CA LEU A 399 -4.25 -7.83 4.11
C LEU A 399 -5.40 -7.56 5.09
N CYS A 400 -6.20 -8.58 5.43
CA CYS A 400 -7.27 -8.44 6.41
C CYS A 400 -6.71 -8.08 7.79
N ALA A 401 -5.61 -8.70 8.21
CA ALA A 401 -4.95 -8.37 9.48
C ALA A 401 -4.41 -6.93 9.52
N LEU A 402 -3.80 -6.46 8.42
CA LEU A 402 -3.33 -5.07 8.27
C LEU A 402 -4.48 -4.05 8.28
N ALA A 403 -5.63 -4.43 7.72
CA ALA A 403 -6.84 -3.62 7.69
C ALA A 403 -7.65 -3.67 9.00
N GLY A 404 -7.31 -4.58 9.92
CA GLY A 404 -8.10 -4.86 11.12
C GLY A 404 -9.45 -5.52 10.82
N TRP A 405 -9.58 -6.22 9.70
CA TRP A 405 -10.81 -6.85 9.24
C TRP A 405 -10.97 -8.25 9.84
N PRO A 406 -12.07 -8.52 10.56
CA PRO A 406 -12.34 -9.85 11.08
C PRO A 406 -12.59 -10.84 9.94
N VAL A 407 -11.91 -11.99 9.99
CA VAL A 407 -11.98 -13.04 8.95
C VAL A 407 -12.75 -14.25 9.47
N MET A 408 -13.79 -14.66 8.74
CA MET A 408 -14.56 -15.86 9.01
C MET A 408 -14.55 -16.85 7.85
N LEU A 409 -14.95 -18.09 8.14
CA LEU A 409 -15.18 -19.14 7.16
C LEU A 409 -16.63 -19.60 7.28
N ARG A 410 -17.30 -19.76 6.14
CA ARG A 410 -18.69 -20.24 6.07
C ARG A 410 -18.70 -21.77 6.16
N PRO A 411 -19.28 -22.38 7.21
CA PRO A 411 -19.25 -23.84 7.41
C PRO A 411 -19.83 -24.60 6.22
N GLU A 412 -20.91 -24.09 5.63
CA GLU A 412 -21.62 -24.70 4.50
C GLU A 412 -20.77 -24.83 3.23
N ARG A 413 -19.81 -23.93 2.98
CA ARG A 413 -18.92 -23.98 1.81
C ARG A 413 -17.73 -24.94 1.98
N LEU A 414 -17.50 -25.42 3.20
CA LEU A 414 -16.39 -26.33 3.54
C LEU A 414 -16.88 -27.72 3.95
N ARG A 415 -18.18 -28.01 3.77
CA ARG A 415 -18.72 -29.35 4.01
C ARG A 415 -18.16 -30.35 3.00
N PRO A 416 -17.71 -31.55 3.44
CA PRO A 416 -17.28 -32.61 2.53
C PRO A 416 -18.35 -32.92 1.47
N GLY A 417 -17.94 -33.03 0.21
CA GLY A 417 -18.84 -33.33 -0.92
C GLY A 417 -19.41 -32.10 -1.65
N THR A 418 -19.08 -30.86 -1.23
CA THR A 418 -19.43 -29.65 -1.99
C THR A 418 -18.29 -29.24 -2.95
N GLU A 419 -18.64 -28.77 -4.15
CA GLU A 419 -17.64 -28.30 -5.14
C GLU A 419 -16.71 -27.21 -4.58
N SER A 420 -17.25 -26.33 -3.73
CA SER A 420 -16.46 -25.27 -3.08
C SER A 420 -15.44 -25.82 -2.07
N ALA A 421 -15.73 -26.94 -1.40
CA ALA A 421 -14.80 -27.53 -0.43
C ALA A 421 -13.60 -28.21 -1.11
N ALA A 422 -13.80 -28.74 -2.33
CA ALA A 422 -12.73 -29.38 -3.11
C ALA A 422 -11.68 -28.39 -3.62
N VAL A 423 -12.07 -27.12 -3.80
CA VAL A 423 -11.22 -26.09 -4.42
C VAL A 423 -10.74 -25.05 -3.39
N SER A 424 -11.16 -25.13 -2.13
CA SER A 424 -10.77 -24.17 -1.09
C SER A 424 -9.40 -24.48 -0.47
N ALA A 425 -8.64 -23.44 -0.13
CA ALA A 425 -7.38 -23.52 0.63
C ALA A 425 -7.59 -23.71 2.14
N TYR A 426 -8.84 -23.83 2.59
CA TYR A 426 -9.23 -24.00 4.00
C TYR A 426 -9.90 -25.35 4.24
N ARG A 427 -9.75 -25.87 5.46
CA ARG A 427 -10.36 -27.14 5.89
C ARG A 427 -11.58 -26.91 6.79
N ALA A 428 -12.52 -27.86 6.78
CA ALA A 428 -13.71 -27.82 7.64
C ALA A 428 -13.38 -27.69 9.14
N SER A 429 -12.27 -28.30 9.59
CA SER A 429 -11.81 -28.23 10.99
C SER A 429 -11.37 -26.82 11.41
N GLU A 430 -11.03 -25.94 10.46
CA GLU A 430 -10.56 -24.58 10.72
C GLU A 430 -11.72 -23.60 10.95
N VAL A 431 -12.96 -23.96 10.59
CA VAL A 431 -14.13 -23.07 10.67
C VAL A 431 -14.35 -22.55 12.08
N THR A 432 -14.37 -23.43 13.08
CA THR A 432 -14.64 -23.04 14.48
C THR A 432 -13.58 -22.09 15.04
N PRO A 433 -12.26 -22.35 14.90
CA PRO A 433 -11.22 -21.39 15.26
C PRO A 433 -11.36 -20.01 14.60
N TYR A 434 -11.63 -19.97 13.29
CA TYR A 434 -11.76 -18.71 12.54
C TYR A 434 -12.99 -17.92 12.99
N LEU A 435 -14.15 -18.58 13.14
CA LEU A 435 -15.34 -17.94 13.68
C LEU A 435 -15.05 -17.33 15.06
N ARG A 436 -14.54 -18.12 16.02
CA ARG A 436 -14.22 -17.61 17.37
C ARG A 436 -13.26 -16.42 17.36
N ARG A 437 -12.33 -16.37 16.41
CA ARG A 437 -11.42 -15.24 16.24
C ARG A 437 -12.14 -14.02 15.66
N ALA A 438 -12.94 -14.22 14.61
CA ALA A 438 -13.72 -13.17 13.96
C ALA A 438 -14.67 -12.48 14.96
N TRP A 439 -15.39 -13.26 15.76
CA TRP A 439 -16.31 -12.75 16.78
C TRP A 439 -15.58 -11.87 17.81
N ARG A 440 -14.44 -12.34 18.34
CA ARG A 440 -13.64 -11.55 19.28
C ARG A 440 -13.14 -10.24 18.67
N GLN A 441 -12.56 -10.31 17.47
CA GLN A 441 -12.06 -9.13 16.77
C GLN A 441 -13.18 -8.13 16.45
N ALA A 442 -14.36 -8.60 16.04
CA ALA A 442 -15.51 -7.76 15.76
C ALA A 442 -16.00 -7.04 17.03
N VAL A 443 -16.08 -7.75 18.16
CA VAL A 443 -16.42 -7.15 19.46
C VAL A 443 -15.34 -6.15 19.90
N ASP A 444 -14.06 -6.46 19.72
CA ASP A 444 -12.95 -5.55 20.06
C ASP A 444 -12.99 -4.26 19.23
N VAL A 445 -13.29 -4.36 17.92
CA VAL A 445 -13.49 -3.20 17.05
C VAL A 445 -14.61 -2.31 17.57
N LEU A 446 -15.75 -2.90 17.95
CA LEU A 446 -16.89 -2.15 18.48
C LEU A 446 -16.58 -1.57 19.86
N ARG A 447 -15.94 -2.33 20.76
CA ARG A 447 -15.52 -1.82 22.09
C ARG A 447 -14.55 -0.65 21.96
N GLY A 448 -13.68 -0.67 20.94
CA GLY A 448 -12.80 0.44 20.58
C GLY A 448 -13.50 1.64 19.94
N GLY A 449 -14.82 1.62 19.81
CA GLY A 449 -15.61 2.67 19.16
C GLY A 449 -15.47 2.70 17.64
N GLY A 450 -15.13 1.57 17.02
CA GLY A 450 -14.94 1.40 15.57
C GLY A 450 -16.24 1.23 14.78
N LEU A 451 -16.13 1.32 13.46
CA LEU A 451 -17.22 1.01 12.53
C LEU A 451 -16.99 -0.37 11.95
N LEU A 452 -17.99 -1.24 12.07
CA LEU A 452 -17.99 -2.58 11.50
C LEU A 452 -19.07 -2.71 10.44
N VAL A 453 -18.70 -3.15 9.25
CA VAL A 453 -19.63 -3.51 8.16
C VAL A 453 -19.88 -5.00 8.21
N VAL A 454 -21.16 -5.35 8.16
CA VAL A 454 -21.63 -6.72 7.98
C VAL A 454 -22.54 -6.78 6.76
N PHE A 455 -22.48 -7.90 6.04
CA PHE A 455 -23.38 -8.24 4.94
C PHE A 455 -24.27 -9.40 5.42
N PRO A 456 -25.45 -9.13 5.99
CA PRO A 456 -26.24 -10.16 6.69
C PRO A 456 -26.74 -11.29 5.79
N GLU A 457 -26.84 -11.05 4.49
CA GLU A 457 -27.16 -12.05 3.45
C GLU A 457 -26.10 -13.17 3.36
N GLY A 458 -24.84 -12.84 3.69
CA GLY A 458 -23.71 -13.76 3.62
C GLY A 458 -23.21 -14.08 2.21
N TYR A 459 -23.94 -13.72 1.15
CA TYR A 459 -23.56 -13.92 -0.25
C TYR A 459 -23.90 -12.69 -1.11
N PRO A 460 -23.01 -12.29 -2.05
CA PRO A 460 -23.34 -11.24 -3.00
C PRO A 460 -24.30 -11.73 -4.08
N ALA A 461 -25.06 -10.81 -4.66
CA ALA A 461 -25.85 -11.04 -5.87
C ALA A 461 -24.98 -11.44 -7.08
N VAL A 462 -23.85 -10.77 -7.25
CA VAL A 462 -22.85 -11.00 -8.30
C VAL A 462 -21.60 -11.60 -7.63
N ASP A 463 -21.55 -12.94 -7.60
CA ASP A 463 -20.46 -13.75 -7.02
C ASP A 463 -19.75 -14.54 -8.13
N PRO A 464 -18.40 -14.58 -8.18
CA PRO A 464 -17.64 -15.49 -9.04
C PRO A 464 -17.83 -16.98 -8.71
N LEU A 465 -18.41 -17.31 -7.55
CA LEU A 465 -18.80 -18.67 -7.19
C LEU A 465 -20.33 -18.80 -7.08
N PRO A 466 -20.89 -20.02 -7.26
CA PRO A 466 -22.33 -20.24 -7.13
C PRO A 466 -22.88 -19.73 -5.79
N SER A 467 -23.90 -18.89 -5.87
CA SER A 467 -24.66 -18.39 -4.73
C SER A 467 -25.88 -19.29 -4.52
N PRO A 468 -26.32 -19.55 -3.27
CA PRO A 468 -27.56 -20.29 -3.02
C PRO A 468 -28.83 -19.52 -3.40
N ARG A 469 -28.69 -18.27 -3.86
CA ARG A 469 -29.79 -17.38 -4.26
C ARG A 469 -30.45 -17.87 -5.55
N GLN A 470 -31.78 -17.92 -5.57
CA GLN A 470 -32.53 -18.15 -6.80
C GLN A 470 -32.54 -16.88 -7.69
N PRO A 471 -32.59 -17.00 -9.03
CA PRO A 471 -32.57 -15.83 -9.93
C PRO A 471 -33.67 -14.79 -9.62
N THR A 472 -34.80 -15.24 -9.11
CA THR A 472 -36.00 -14.44 -8.75
C THR A 472 -35.90 -13.71 -7.40
N GLU A 473 -34.98 -14.10 -6.52
CA GLU A 473 -34.82 -13.47 -5.21
C GLU A 473 -33.94 -12.22 -5.31
N ALA A 474 -34.45 -11.05 -4.95
CA ALA A 474 -33.66 -9.81 -5.02
C ALA A 474 -32.67 -9.62 -3.85
N LEU A 475 -32.91 -10.32 -2.74
CA LEU A 475 -32.17 -10.27 -1.47
C LEU A 475 -32.35 -11.62 -0.75
N LEU A 476 -31.27 -12.17 -0.17
CA LEU A 476 -31.38 -13.34 0.72
C LEU A 476 -31.87 -12.92 2.13
N PRO A 477 -32.57 -13.81 2.86
CA PRO A 477 -33.01 -13.51 4.22
C PRO A 477 -31.81 -13.25 5.14
N PHE A 478 -31.95 -12.28 6.04
CA PHE A 478 -30.84 -11.87 6.90
C PHE A 478 -30.51 -12.93 7.94
N ARG A 479 -29.25 -13.34 7.99
CA ARG A 479 -28.79 -14.34 8.97
C ARG A 479 -28.77 -13.74 10.38
N PRO A 480 -29.21 -14.48 11.42
CA PRO A 480 -29.31 -13.94 12.79
C PRO A 480 -27.95 -13.64 13.45
N GLY A 481 -26.84 -14.06 12.84
CA GLY A 481 -25.49 -13.87 13.37
C GLY A 481 -25.15 -12.41 13.66
N PHE A 482 -25.57 -11.45 12.81
CA PHE A 482 -25.26 -10.04 13.09
C PHE A 482 -26.00 -9.52 14.33
N ALA A 483 -27.23 -9.97 14.58
CA ALA A 483 -27.99 -9.56 15.76
C ALA A 483 -27.36 -10.11 17.05
N ARG A 484 -26.81 -11.34 17.01
CA ARG A 484 -26.02 -11.88 18.12
C ARG A 484 -24.72 -11.10 18.34
N LEU A 485 -24.12 -10.57 17.27
CA LEU A 485 -22.92 -9.72 17.38
C LEU A 485 -23.22 -8.39 18.05
N VAL A 486 -24.35 -7.77 17.71
CA VAL A 486 -24.87 -6.57 18.40
C VAL A 486 -25.00 -6.86 19.89
N GLU A 487 -25.69 -7.95 20.25
CA GLU A 487 -25.90 -8.32 21.65
C GLU A 487 -24.59 -8.54 22.43
N LEU A 488 -23.61 -9.22 21.83
CA LEU A 488 -22.30 -9.44 22.44
C LEU A 488 -21.51 -8.13 22.61
N ALA A 489 -21.57 -7.25 21.61
CA ALA A 489 -20.93 -5.95 21.67
C ALA A 489 -21.57 -5.03 22.71
N GLU A 490 -22.91 -5.05 22.84
CA GLU A 490 -23.64 -4.33 23.89
C GLU A 490 -23.24 -4.81 25.28
N ARG A 491 -23.20 -6.13 25.50
CA ARG A 491 -22.76 -6.72 26.78
C ARG A 491 -21.30 -6.37 27.10
N ALA A 492 -20.42 -6.37 26.10
CA ALA A 492 -18.99 -6.11 26.31
C ALA A 492 -18.64 -4.63 26.50
N SER A 493 -19.44 -3.72 25.93
CA SER A 493 -19.22 -2.27 26.01
C SER A 493 -20.04 -1.58 27.09
N GLY A 494 -21.12 -2.21 27.56
CA GLY A 494 -22.09 -1.61 28.48
C GLY A 494 -22.95 -0.51 27.84
N ALA A 495 -22.92 -0.37 26.51
CA ALA A 495 -23.63 0.66 25.76
C ALA A 495 -24.43 0.06 24.61
N SER A 496 -25.56 0.68 24.25
CA SER A 496 -26.34 0.28 23.07
C SER A 496 -25.57 0.57 21.78
N ILE A 497 -25.50 -0.42 20.89
CA ILE A 497 -24.77 -0.31 19.63
C ILE A 497 -25.75 0.03 18.51
N PRO A 498 -25.64 1.18 17.84
CA PRO A 498 -26.48 1.51 16.71
C PRO A 498 -26.18 0.61 15.51
N VAL A 499 -27.25 0.12 14.87
CA VAL A 499 -27.20 -0.61 13.60
C VAL A 499 -27.76 0.29 12.50
N LEU A 500 -26.90 0.68 11.56
CA LEU A 500 -27.24 1.49 10.41
C LEU A 500 -27.61 0.58 9.23
N PRO A 501 -28.88 0.52 8.80
CA PRO A 501 -29.24 -0.18 7.58
C PRO A 501 -28.68 0.58 6.37
N ALA A 502 -28.05 -0.13 5.43
CA ALA A 502 -27.44 0.46 4.25
C ALA A 502 -27.91 -0.25 2.97
N GLY A 503 -28.53 0.53 2.07
CA GLY A 503 -28.90 0.07 0.74
C GLY A 503 -27.83 0.40 -0.29
N ILE A 504 -27.64 -0.52 -1.25
CA ILE A 504 -26.77 -0.31 -2.42
C ILE A 504 -27.64 -0.44 -3.67
N VAL A 505 -27.67 0.64 -4.47
CA VAL A 505 -28.46 0.75 -5.69
C VAL A 505 -27.54 0.90 -6.89
N TRP A 506 -27.71 0.03 -7.88
CA TRP A 506 -27.02 0.09 -9.15
C TRP A 506 -27.96 0.68 -10.21
N SER A 507 -27.61 1.84 -10.75
CA SER A 507 -28.40 2.49 -11.80
C SER A 507 -27.70 2.34 -13.15
N ALA A 508 -28.44 1.84 -14.14
CA ALA A 508 -27.98 1.64 -15.52
C ALA A 508 -27.93 2.95 -16.34
N THR A 509 -27.58 4.07 -15.70
CA THR A 509 -27.34 5.34 -16.39
C THR A 509 -26.05 5.27 -17.20
N HIS A 510 -25.86 6.17 -18.17
CA HIS A 510 -24.59 6.36 -18.86
C HIS A 510 -23.98 7.72 -18.48
N PRO A 511 -22.94 7.76 -17.63
CA PRO A 511 -22.20 6.64 -17.02
C PRO A 511 -22.96 5.93 -15.87
N PRO A 512 -22.63 4.66 -15.56
CA PRO A 512 -23.31 3.88 -14.52
C PRO A 512 -23.11 4.51 -13.14
N ARG A 513 -24.20 4.58 -12.36
CA ARG A 513 -24.21 5.23 -11.05
C ARG A 513 -24.39 4.20 -9.94
N LEU A 514 -23.51 4.25 -8.95
CA LEU A 514 -23.53 3.44 -7.75
C LEU A 514 -23.86 4.33 -6.55
N THR A 515 -25.05 4.13 -5.97
CA THR A 515 -25.54 4.94 -4.84
C THR A 515 -25.53 4.12 -3.54
N LEU A 516 -24.89 4.66 -2.50
CA LEU A 516 -24.98 4.17 -1.13
C LEU A 516 -26.02 4.99 -0.37
N ARG A 517 -27.06 4.34 0.16
CA ARG A 517 -28.10 4.99 0.98
C ARG A 517 -28.01 4.50 2.42
N LEU A 518 -27.81 5.41 3.37
CA LEU A 518 -27.70 5.10 4.80
C LEU A 518 -28.99 5.51 5.52
N GLY A 519 -29.64 4.56 6.18
CA GLY A 519 -30.86 4.81 6.96
C GLY A 519 -30.59 5.26 8.39
N ALA A 520 -31.65 5.62 9.10
CA ALA A 520 -31.59 5.99 10.51
C ALA A 520 -31.08 4.81 11.38
N PRO A 521 -30.35 5.09 12.48
CA PRO A 521 -29.84 4.06 13.37
C PRO A 521 -30.97 3.31 14.10
N LEU A 522 -30.92 1.99 14.03
CA LEU A 522 -31.80 1.09 14.77
C LEU A 522 -31.06 0.53 15.99
N PHE A 523 -31.78 0.36 17.11
CA PHE A 523 -31.21 -0.17 18.35
C PHE A 523 -31.95 -1.43 18.76
N ARG A 524 -31.21 -2.51 19.02
CA ARG A 524 -31.79 -3.84 19.35
C ARG A 524 -32.79 -3.78 20.50
N ARG A 525 -32.49 -2.99 21.54
CA ARG A 525 -33.32 -2.82 22.75
C ARG A 525 -34.72 -2.26 22.51
N LEU A 526 -34.98 -1.66 21.34
CA LEU A 526 -36.27 -1.05 21.00
C LEU A 526 -37.27 -2.05 20.41
N TYR A 527 -36.86 -3.31 20.23
CA TYR A 527 -37.67 -4.38 19.66
C TYR A 527 -37.94 -5.45 20.71
N ALA A 528 -39.11 -6.07 20.64
CA ALA A 528 -39.55 -7.07 21.61
C ALA A 528 -38.67 -8.33 21.58
N ASP A 529 -38.22 -8.71 20.39
CA ASP A 529 -37.34 -9.86 20.20
C ASP A 529 -36.34 -9.66 19.05
N THR A 530 -35.40 -10.59 18.93
CA THR A 530 -34.35 -10.58 17.91
C THR A 530 -34.90 -10.74 16.49
N ALA A 531 -36.02 -11.45 16.31
CA ALA A 531 -36.60 -11.68 14.99
C ALA A 531 -37.24 -10.38 14.46
N GLN A 532 -37.98 -9.66 15.30
CA GLN A 532 -38.55 -8.35 14.99
C GLN A 532 -37.44 -7.33 14.64
N PHE A 533 -36.34 -7.34 15.39
CA PHE A 533 -35.19 -6.50 15.09
C PHE A 533 -34.57 -6.83 13.72
N ILE A 534 -34.34 -8.12 13.42
CA ILE A 534 -33.79 -8.55 12.13
C ILE A 534 -34.71 -8.14 10.99
N ALA A 535 -36.03 -8.40 11.13
CA ALA A 535 -37.02 -8.05 10.12
C ALA A 535 -37.08 -6.53 9.87
N ALA A 536 -36.96 -5.71 10.92
CA ALA A 536 -36.90 -4.26 10.78
C ALA A 536 -35.64 -3.79 10.03
N VAL A 537 -34.47 -4.34 10.36
CA VAL A 537 -33.20 -4.03 9.66
C VAL A 537 -33.29 -4.47 8.19
N GLU A 538 -33.80 -5.67 7.92
CA GLU A 538 -33.99 -6.21 6.58
C GLU A 538 -34.95 -5.34 5.75
N GLY A 539 -36.12 -4.97 6.32
CA GLY A 539 -37.09 -4.10 5.67
C GLY A 539 -36.51 -2.73 5.33
N CYS A 540 -35.74 -2.11 6.24
CA CYS A 540 -35.03 -0.86 5.96
C CYS A 540 -34.00 -1.02 4.83
N VAL A 541 -33.21 -2.10 4.83
CA VAL A 541 -32.22 -2.34 3.76
C VAL A 541 -32.90 -2.57 2.41
N ARG A 542 -34.03 -3.28 2.37
CA ARG A 542 -34.84 -3.47 1.15
C ARG A 542 -35.35 -2.16 0.57
N LEU A 543 -35.96 -1.33 1.42
CA LEU A 543 -36.45 -0.01 1.06
C LEU A 543 -35.32 0.88 0.52
N LEU A 544 -34.21 0.98 1.24
CA LEU A 544 -33.04 1.77 0.84
C LEU A 544 -32.37 1.22 -0.43
N SER A 545 -32.52 -0.08 -0.71
CA SER A 545 -32.01 -0.70 -1.94
C SER A 545 -32.95 -0.59 -3.13
N GLY A 546 -34.11 0.07 -2.98
CA GLY A 546 -35.11 0.25 -4.03
C GLY A 546 -35.92 -1.00 -4.38
N LEU A 547 -35.80 -2.07 -3.59
CA LEU A 547 -36.37 -3.38 -3.92
C LEU A 547 -37.90 -3.45 -3.72
N ASP A 548 -38.44 -2.64 -2.81
CA ASP A 548 -39.89 -2.53 -2.59
C ASP A 548 -40.55 -1.54 -3.58
N TYR A 549 -39.77 -0.70 -4.26
CA TYR A 549 -40.27 0.24 -5.27
C TYR A 549 -40.56 -0.45 -6.61
N ASP A 550 -39.73 -1.42 -7.00
CA ASP A 550 -39.91 -2.21 -8.23
C ASP A 550 -41.09 -3.20 -8.14
N GLN A 551 -41.42 -3.71 -6.95
CA GLN A 551 -42.64 -4.51 -6.74
C GLN A 551 -43.92 -3.66 -6.80
N ALA A 552 -43.85 -2.38 -6.44
CA ALA A 552 -44.95 -1.43 -6.61
C ALA A 552 -45.12 -1.02 -8.08
N LEU A 553 -44.03 -0.82 -8.82
CA LEU A 553 -44.04 -0.56 -10.27
C LEU A 553 -44.50 -1.76 -11.11
N ALA A 554 -44.25 -2.99 -10.65
CA ALA A 554 -44.78 -4.20 -11.27
C ALA A 554 -46.30 -4.42 -11.02
N ARG A 555 -46.91 -3.62 -10.14
CA ARG A 555 -48.35 -3.64 -9.82
C ARG A 555 -49.12 -2.46 -10.41
N LEU A 556 -48.45 -1.55 -11.12
CA LEU A 556 -49.12 -0.53 -11.93
C LEU A 556 -49.56 -1.19 -13.25
N PRO A 557 -50.86 -1.14 -13.62
CA PRO A 557 -51.27 -1.49 -14.97
C PRO A 557 -50.66 -0.51 -15.96
N ASP A 558 -50.42 -0.99 -17.19
CA ASP A 558 -49.84 -0.29 -18.34
C ASP A 558 -48.31 -0.41 -18.50
N LYS A 559 -47.88 -1.61 -18.92
CA LYS A 559 -46.52 -1.92 -19.40
C LYS A 559 -46.48 -2.22 -20.90
N GLU A 560 -47.38 -1.66 -21.71
CA GLU A 560 -47.43 -1.94 -23.16
C GLU A 560 -46.87 -0.84 -24.09
N VAL A 561 -46.36 0.30 -23.58
CA VAL A 561 -45.98 1.43 -24.47
C VAL A 561 -44.45 1.61 -24.69
N LEU A 562 -43.60 0.64 -24.32
CA LEU A 562 -42.14 0.76 -24.55
C LEU A 562 -41.50 -0.48 -25.19
N GLN A 563 -42.22 -1.11 -26.11
CA GLN A 563 -41.65 -2.02 -27.12
C GLN A 563 -42.21 -1.74 -28.52
N SER A 564 -42.15 -0.47 -28.95
CA SER A 564 -42.23 -0.06 -30.37
C SER A 564 -41.13 0.92 -30.70
#